data_AF-B1Y5T4-F1
#
_entry.id   AF-B1Y5T4-F1
#
_cell.length_a   1.000
_cell.length_b   1.000
_cell.length_c   1.000
_cell.angle_alpha   90.00
_cell.angle_beta   90.00
_cell.angle_gamma   90.00
#
_symmetry.space_group_name_H-M   'P 1'
#
loop_
_entity.id
_entity.type
_entity.pdbx_description
1 polymer ?
#
loop_
_entity_poly.entity_id
_entity_poly.type
_entity_poly.pdbx_seq_one_letter_code
_entity_poly.pdbx_strand_id
1 'polypeptide(L)' 'MRVAALLMLPVLVLAGCGERPQELAHSKKDSGPAWQGAANEFIAPGWKAGDEQSWERQMQARAQNQNEYLRTGGAAR' A
#
# COMPACT_ATOMS: atom_id res chain seq x y z
N MET A 1 36.54 23.39 20.48
CA MET A 1 35.34 22.52 20.48
C MET A 1 34.09 23.21 19.92
N ARG A 2 33.78 24.47 20.25
CA ARG A 2 32.60 25.19 19.73
C ARG A 2 32.62 25.45 18.20
N VAL A 3 33.78 25.78 17.64
CA VAL A 3 33.94 26.04 16.19
C VAL A 3 33.79 24.76 15.36
N ALA A 4 34.25 23.62 15.88
CA ALA A 4 34.09 22.33 15.21
C ALA A 4 32.62 21.90 15.13
N ALA A 5 31.81 22.20 16.15
CA ALA A 5 30.37 21.92 16.14
C ALA A 5 29.60 22.80 15.12
N LEU A 6 30.02 24.05 14.93
CA LEU A 6 29.39 24.98 13.96
C LEU A 6 29.67 24.60 12.49
N LEU A 7 30.79 23.94 12.21
CA LEU A 7 31.15 23.52 10.84
C LEU A 7 30.54 22.16 10.44
N MET A 8 30.06 21.34 11.38
CA MET A 8 29.41 20.05 11.07
C MET A 8 27.94 20.18 10.64
N LEU A 9 27.25 21.25 11.06
CA LEU A 9 25.83 21.48 10.73
C LEU A 9 25.52 21.45 9.22
N PRO A 10 26.25 22.16 8.34
CA PRO A 10 25.93 22.18 6.91
C PRO A 10 26.12 20.81 6.25
N VAL A 11 27.10 20.02 6.69
CA VAL A 11 27.37 18.68 6.15
C VAL A 11 26.19 17.72 6.42
N LEU A 12 25.56 17.83 7.58
CA LEU A 12 24.40 17.00 7.95
C LEU A 12 23.13 17.37 7.17
N VAL A 13 22.94 18.66 6.82
CA VAL A 13 21.78 19.11 6.03
C VAL A 13 21.90 18.68 4.56
N LEU A 14 23.11 18.67 3.99
CA LEU A 14 23.33 18.22 2.61
C LEU A 14 23.12 16.71 2.42
N ALA A 15 23.26 15.91 3.47
CA ALA A 15 23.03 14.45 3.41
C ALA A 15 21.56 14.08 3.12
N GLY A 16 20.60 14.98 3.38
CA GLY A 16 19.18 14.74 3.10
C GLY A 16 18.82 14.79 1.61
N CYS A 17 19.64 15.40 0.76
CA CYS A 17 19.36 15.54 -0.68
C CYS A 17 20.05 14.44 -1.53
N GLY A 18 20.87 13.59 -0.90
CA GLY A 18 21.63 12.53 -1.55
C GLY A 18 21.03 11.13 -1.39
N GLU A 19 19.77 11.02 -0.97
CA GLU A 19 19.14 9.71 -0.89
C GLU A 19 19.01 9.09 -2.28
N ARG A 20 19.26 7.78 -2.37
CA ARG A 20 19.00 7.06 -3.62
C ARG A 20 17.51 7.15 -3.92
N PRO A 21 17.10 7.18 -5.20
CA PRO A 21 15.70 7.05 -5.56
C PRO A 21 15.07 5.87 -4.81
N GLN A 22 13.98 6.11 -4.08
CA GLN A 22 13.16 5.06 -3.46
C GLN A 22 12.30 4.39 -4.54
N GLU A 23 12.95 3.89 -5.59
CA GLU A 23 12.31 3.12 -6.63
C GLU A 23 12.32 1.64 -6.24
N LEU A 24 11.21 0.94 -6.50
CA LEU A 24 11.24 -0.51 -6.50
C LEU A 24 12.20 -0.96 -7.61
N ALA A 25 13.45 -1.27 -7.23
CA ALA A 25 14.51 -1.72 -8.15
C ALA A 25 14.03 -2.87 -9.06
N HIS A 26 13.13 -3.71 -8.52
CA HIS A 26 12.36 -4.68 -9.27
C HIS A 26 10.92 -4.68 -8.74
N SER A 27 9.98 -4.16 -9.51
CA SER A 27 8.58 -4.52 -9.31
C SER A 27 8.47 -6.03 -9.55
N LYS A 28 8.27 -6.83 -8.50
CA LYS A 28 7.74 -8.18 -8.71
C LYS A 28 6.40 -7.99 -9.40
N LYS A 29 6.36 -8.20 -10.72
CA LYS A 29 5.11 -8.40 -11.42
C LYS A 29 4.62 -9.76 -10.97
N ASP A 30 3.89 -9.79 -9.86
CA ASP A 30 3.00 -10.92 -9.57
C ASP A 30 1.96 -10.91 -10.69
N SER A 31 2.31 -11.59 -11.78
CA SER A 31 1.54 -11.66 -13.02
C SER A 31 0.38 -12.66 -12.88
N GLY A 32 0.24 -13.27 -11.71
CA GLY A 32 -0.81 -14.20 -11.37
C GLY A 32 -2.13 -13.48 -11.17
N PRO A 33 -3.26 -14.10 -11.54
CA PRO A 33 -4.57 -13.59 -11.20
C PRO A 33 -4.73 -13.31 -9.70
N ALA A 34 -5.42 -12.23 -9.34
CA ALA A 34 -5.50 -11.77 -7.95
C ALA A 34 -6.15 -12.79 -7.00
N TRP A 35 -7.07 -13.63 -7.49
CA TRP A 35 -7.70 -14.70 -6.72
C TRP A 35 -6.75 -15.88 -6.44
N GLN A 36 -5.60 -15.96 -7.12
CA GLN A 36 -4.54 -16.93 -6.83
C GLN A 36 -3.61 -16.47 -5.70
N GLY A 37 -3.89 -15.33 -5.06
CA GLY A 37 -3.09 -14.74 -3.99
C GLY A 37 -2.64 -15.74 -2.93
N ALA A 38 -1.38 -15.59 -2.51
CA ALA A 38 -0.59 -16.57 -1.78
C ALA A 38 -1.35 -17.25 -0.62
N ALA A 39 -1.27 -18.59 -0.58
CA ALA A 39 -1.70 -19.44 0.53
C ALA A 39 -0.84 -19.17 1.79
N ASN A 40 -1.05 -18.00 2.40
CA ASN A 40 -0.38 -17.55 3.61
C ASN A 40 -1.40 -17.04 4.64
N GLU A 41 -0.93 -16.74 5.84
CA GLU A 41 -1.79 -16.34 6.96
C GLU A 41 -2.39 -14.93 6.82
N PHE A 42 -2.02 -14.19 5.77
CA PHE A 42 -2.50 -12.82 5.53
C PHE A 42 -3.70 -12.76 4.58
N ILE A 43 -4.28 -13.91 4.20
CA ILE A 43 -5.51 -13.95 3.44
C ILE A 43 -6.64 -13.35 4.29
N ALA A 44 -7.26 -12.29 3.78
CA ALA A 44 -8.38 -11.68 4.46
C ALA A 44 -9.56 -12.66 4.58
N PRO A 45 -10.26 -12.71 5.73
CA PRO A 45 -11.41 -13.60 5.91
C PRO A 45 -12.55 -13.21 4.97
N GLY A 46 -13.38 -14.19 4.60
CA GLY A 46 -14.58 -13.98 3.78
C GLY A 46 -14.45 -14.34 2.30
N TRP A 47 -13.26 -14.79 1.85
CA TRP A 47 -13.07 -15.35 0.51
C TRP A 47 -12.09 -16.53 0.50
N LYS A 48 -12.11 -17.31 -0.59
CA LYS A 48 -11.30 -18.52 -0.75
C LYS A 48 -10.22 -18.33 -1.81
N ALA A 49 -8.96 -18.62 -1.48
CA ALA A 49 -7.86 -18.62 -2.44
C ALA A 49 -8.10 -19.65 -3.55
N GLY A 50 -7.80 -19.26 -4.79
CA GLY A 50 -8.07 -20.03 -6.00
C GLY A 50 -9.51 -19.90 -6.53
N ASP A 51 -10.42 -19.26 -5.81
CA ASP A 51 -11.82 -19.06 -6.22
C ASP A 51 -12.05 -17.61 -6.67
N GLU A 52 -12.17 -17.43 -7.98
CA GLU A 52 -12.40 -16.12 -8.63
C GLU A 52 -13.71 -15.49 -8.17
N GLN A 53 -14.83 -16.23 -8.17
CA GLN A 53 -16.13 -15.69 -7.77
C GLN A 53 -16.18 -15.30 -6.29
N SER A 54 -15.49 -16.05 -5.44
CA SER A 54 -15.34 -15.70 -4.04
C SER A 54 -14.53 -14.42 -3.86
N TRP A 55 -13.46 -14.25 -4.63
CA TRP A 55 -12.62 -13.05 -4.60
C TRP A 55 -13.39 -11.82 -5.12
N GLU A 56 -14.10 -11.95 -6.23
CA GLU A 56 -14.89 -10.85 -6.80
C GLU A 56 -15.97 -10.36 -5.85
N ARG A 57 -16.73 -11.26 -5.23
CA ARG A 57 -17.74 -10.90 -4.23
C ARG A 57 -17.13 -10.14 -3.05
N GLN A 58 -15.96 -10.57 -2.60
CA GLN A 58 -15.23 -9.90 -1.53
C GLN A 58 -14.74 -8.51 -1.93
N MET A 59 -14.28 -8.33 -3.17
CA MET A 59 -13.87 -7.02 -3.69
C MET A 59 -15.07 -6.08 -3.83
N GLN A 60 -16.20 -6.56 -4.35
CA GLN A 60 -17.43 -5.79 -4.42
C GLN A 60 -17.89 -5.33 -3.03
N ALA A 61 -17.93 -6.24 -2.05
CA ALA A 61 -18.31 -5.89 -0.68
C ALA A 61 -17.37 -4.83 -0.06
N ARG A 62 -16.05 -4.93 -0.31
CA ARG A 62 -15.09 -3.91 0.13
C ARG A 62 -15.34 -2.56 -0.51
N ALA A 63 -15.57 -2.53 -1.83
CA ALA A 63 -15.82 -1.31 -2.57
C ALA A 63 -17.07 -0.57 -2.02
N GLN A 64 -18.15 -1.30 -1.74
CA GLN A 64 -19.36 -0.68 -1.19
C GLN A 64 -19.14 -0.13 0.24
N ASN A 65 -18.38 -0.84 1.07
CA ASN A 65 -18.11 -0.38 2.44
C ASN A 65 -17.15 0.82 2.49
N GLN A 66 -16.35 1.02 1.45
CA GLN A 66 -15.46 2.18 1.31
C GLN A 66 -16.08 3.32 0.50
N ASN A 67 -17.30 3.14 -0.01
CA ASN A 67 -18.00 4.15 -0.79
C ASN A 67 -18.68 5.18 0.13
N GLU A 68 -18.13 6.39 0.20
CA GLU A 68 -18.68 7.46 1.03
C GLU A 68 -20.07 7.94 0.55
N TYR A 69 -20.41 7.82 -0.74
CA TYR A 69 -21.77 8.12 -1.22
C TYR A 69 -22.82 7.23 -0.56
N LEU A 70 -22.47 5.95 -0.31
CA LEU A 70 -23.34 5.02 0.40
C LEU A 70 -23.30 5.25 1.91
N ARG A 71 -22.11 5.48 2.48
CA ARG A 71 -21.94 5.64 3.94
C ARG A 71 -22.56 6.91 4.51
N THR A 72 -22.58 7.99 3.74
CA THR A 72 -23.09 9.29 4.19
C THR A 72 -24.54 9.55 3.80
N GLY A 73 -25.22 8.54 3.22
CA GLY A 73 -26.62 8.66 2.78
C GLY A 73 -26.82 9.49 1.51
N GLY A 74 -25.75 9.78 0.78
CA GLY A 74 -25.81 10.51 -0.50
C GLY A 74 -26.54 9.74 -1.60
N ALA A 75 -26.65 8.41 -1.50
CA ALA A 75 -27.42 7.58 -2.44
C ALA A 75 -28.94 7.60 -2.22
N ALA A 76 -29.42 8.14 -1.10
CA ALA A 76 -30.85 8.24 -0.78
C ALA A 76 -31.43 9.66 -1.03
N ARG A 77 -30.62 10.56 -1.58
CA ARG A 77 -31.00 11.90 -2.03
C ARG A 77 -31.03 11.93 -3.55
#